data_AF-A0A9D5A0J2-F1
#
_entry.id   AF-A0A9D5A0J2-F1
#
_cell.length_a   1.000
_cell.length_b   1.000
_cell.length_c   1.000
_cell.angle_alpha   90.00
_cell.angle_beta   90.00
_cell.angle_gamma   90.00
#
_symmetry.space_group_name_H-M   'P 1'
#
loop_
_entity.id
_entity.type
_entity.pdbx_description
1 polymer ?
#
loop_
_entity_poly.entity_id
_entity_poly.type
_entity_poly.pdbx_seq_one_letter_code
_entity_poly.pdbx_strand_id
1 'polypeptide(L)'
;MASSQSDEPAPEEREIDITTSTEPGSDVLWVRTGSEQEMDLPSSPSSSGYAGEGGGSTSATTGSLIEIEHDEEVEQEQMRIQNQIDEISISDSNTSWIPGKRHQDEDDGSISWRKRKKHFFILSNSGKPIYSRYGDEHKLAGFSATLQAIVSFVENGGDSVKLVRAGKHQVVFLVKGPIYLVCISSTEEPYESLRGQLELIYGQMLVILTKSINKCFEKNPKFDMTPLLGGTDTVFSSLIHSFSWNPATFLHAYTCLPLSYATRQAAGAVLQDTADSGVLFATLMCRHKVISLVGAQKASLHPDDMLLLANFVMSSESFRTSESFSPVCLPRYNPSAFLYAYIHYFDADTYLMLLTTNSDAFYHLKDCRLRIETVLLKSNVLSEVQRSLLDGGMHVEDLPTIPQYRTSHLGQHTLPSDSPESFKEANHDIGGPAGLWHFIYRSIYLDQYVSSEFSSPISTRQQQKKLYRAYQKLFTSMHDKGIGPHRTQFRRDENYVLLCWVTQDFELYAAFDPLADKALAIKTCNRVCQWIKDVENEIFLLGASPFSW
;
A
#
# COMPACT_ATOMS: atom_id res chain seq x y z
N MET A 1 -60.92 -8.90 -35.33
CA MET A 1 -60.45 -10.26 -35.67
C MET A 1 -59.30 -10.58 -34.74
N ALA A 2 -59.41 -11.72 -34.08
CA ALA A 2 -58.60 -12.14 -32.94
C ALA A 2 -57.15 -12.44 -33.31
N SER A 3 -56.23 -12.16 -32.39
CA SER A 3 -54.91 -12.80 -32.35
C SER A 3 -54.59 -13.16 -30.90
N SER A 4 -54.88 -14.42 -30.63
CA SER A 4 -54.38 -15.34 -29.61
C SER A 4 -53.11 -14.94 -28.85
N GLN A 5 -53.22 -14.97 -27.52
CA GLN A 5 -52.14 -15.23 -26.59
C GLN A 5 -51.59 -16.66 -26.81
N SER A 6 -50.27 -16.79 -26.87
CA SER A 6 -49.56 -18.06 -26.75
C SER A 6 -48.60 -17.94 -25.57
N ASP A 7 -48.90 -18.70 -24.52
CA ASP A 7 -48.04 -18.94 -23.37
C ASP A 7 -46.74 -19.65 -23.81
N GLU A 8 -45.59 -19.09 -23.44
CA GLU A 8 -44.30 -19.78 -23.47
C GLU A 8 -43.93 -20.23 -22.04
N PRO A 9 -43.48 -21.48 -21.85
CA PRO A 9 -43.20 -22.04 -20.53
C PRO A 9 -41.82 -21.62 -20.00
N ALA A 10 -41.72 -21.48 -18.68
CA ALA A 10 -40.48 -21.27 -17.94
C ALA A 10 -39.49 -22.45 -18.13
N PRO A 11 -38.16 -22.22 -18.13
CA PRO A 11 -37.19 -23.28 -18.30
C PRO A 11 -37.05 -24.11 -17.01
N GLU A 12 -37.11 -25.43 -17.17
CA GLU A 12 -36.85 -26.45 -16.14
C GLU A 12 -35.41 -26.37 -15.61
N GLU A 13 -35.28 -26.31 -14.28
CA GLU A 13 -34.03 -26.58 -13.57
C GLU A 13 -33.69 -28.08 -13.72
N ARG A 14 -32.55 -28.39 -14.35
CA ARG A 14 -31.97 -29.73 -14.33
C ARG A 14 -31.06 -29.86 -13.11
N GLU A 15 -31.54 -30.58 -12.10
CA GLU A 15 -30.71 -31.19 -11.07
C GLU A 15 -29.74 -32.18 -11.72
N ILE A 16 -28.44 -31.96 -11.52
CA ILE A 16 -27.39 -32.94 -11.85
C ILE A 16 -26.99 -33.59 -10.53
N ASP A 17 -27.49 -34.82 -10.35
CA ASP A 17 -27.18 -35.72 -9.25
C ASP A 17 -25.77 -36.31 -9.48
N ILE A 18 -24.80 -35.94 -8.63
CA ILE A 18 -23.45 -36.55 -8.65
C ILE A 18 -23.32 -37.42 -7.40
N THR A 19 -23.59 -38.71 -7.59
CA THR A 19 -23.30 -39.79 -6.64
C THR A 19 -21.80 -39.90 -6.39
N THR A 20 -21.37 -39.65 -5.16
CA THR A 20 -19.99 -39.91 -4.69
C THR A 20 -19.84 -41.38 -4.30
N SER A 21 -19.03 -42.13 -5.05
CA SER A 21 -18.49 -43.42 -4.63
C SER A 21 -17.12 -43.22 -3.97
N THR A 22 -17.09 -43.47 -2.66
CA THR A 22 -15.88 -43.59 -1.82
C THR A 22 -15.18 -44.93 -2.02
N GLU A 23 -13.86 -44.91 -2.22
CA GLU A 23 -12.91 -45.91 -1.69
C GLU A 23 -11.50 -45.30 -1.53
N PRO A 24 -10.62 -45.87 -0.66
CA PRO A 24 -9.65 -45.09 0.11
C PRO A 24 -8.17 -45.32 -0.25
N GLY A 25 -7.34 -44.34 0.12
CA GLY A 25 -6.00 -44.56 0.69
C GLY A 25 -4.79 -44.60 -0.25
N SER A 26 -3.90 -43.62 -0.11
CA SER A 26 -2.44 -43.86 -0.12
C SER A 26 -1.71 -42.71 0.58
N ASP A 27 -1.30 -42.95 1.82
CA ASP A 27 -0.29 -42.16 2.55
C ASP A 27 1.05 -42.24 1.82
N VAL A 28 1.70 -41.10 1.59
CA VAL A 28 3.09 -41.05 1.13
C VAL A 28 3.95 -40.47 2.24
N LEU A 29 4.67 -41.38 2.89
CA LEU A 29 5.74 -41.17 3.86
C LEU A 29 6.91 -40.37 3.24
N TRP A 30 7.41 -39.37 3.96
CA TRP A 30 8.72 -38.78 3.70
C TRP A 30 9.82 -39.74 4.17
N VAL A 31 10.47 -40.41 3.23
CA VAL A 31 11.68 -41.21 3.47
C VAL A 31 12.90 -40.28 3.46
N ARG A 32 13.60 -40.20 4.59
CA ARG A 32 14.96 -39.64 4.69
C ARG A 32 15.93 -40.81 4.88
N THR A 33 16.77 -41.05 3.88
CA THR A 33 17.96 -41.92 3.99
C THR A 33 19.08 -41.15 4.67
N GLY A 34 19.66 -41.74 5.72
CA GLY A 34 20.65 -41.10 6.58
C GLY A 34 22.11 -41.43 6.28
N SER A 35 22.97 -40.94 7.17
CA SER A 35 24.22 -41.59 7.57
C SER A 35 24.62 -41.05 8.95
N GLU A 36 24.65 -41.95 9.93
CA GLU A 36 25.00 -41.75 11.34
C GLU A 36 26.52 -41.61 11.53
N GLN A 37 26.92 -40.84 12.55
CA GLN A 37 28.14 -41.10 13.31
C GLN A 37 27.98 -40.55 14.73
N GLU A 38 27.87 -41.47 15.70
CA GLU A 38 27.92 -41.22 17.14
C GLU A 38 29.37 -41.02 17.61
N MET A 39 29.61 -40.08 18.54
CA MET A 39 30.35 -40.34 19.78
C MET A 39 30.41 -39.11 20.72
N ASP A 40 30.09 -39.41 21.99
CA ASP A 40 30.64 -38.91 23.26
C ASP A 40 30.31 -37.50 23.82
N LEU A 41 29.49 -37.54 24.88
CA LEU A 41 29.40 -36.58 25.98
C LEU A 41 30.66 -36.60 26.88
N PRO A 42 30.91 -35.51 27.62
CA PRO A 42 31.02 -35.68 29.06
C PRO A 42 30.31 -34.60 29.91
N SER A 43 29.56 -35.10 30.89
CA SER A 43 29.51 -34.78 32.34
C SER A 43 29.73 -33.34 32.87
N SER A 44 28.74 -32.90 33.65
CA SER A 44 28.76 -31.78 34.61
C SER A 44 29.76 -31.95 35.78
N PRO A 45 29.98 -30.89 36.58
CA PRO A 45 29.73 -31.06 38.02
C PRO A 45 29.07 -29.85 38.74
N SER A 46 27.98 -30.19 39.45
CA SER A 46 27.65 -30.00 40.88
C SER A 46 27.90 -28.73 41.72
N SER A 47 26.93 -28.55 42.64
CA SER A 47 27.00 -28.11 44.05
C SER A 47 26.68 -26.63 44.31
N SER A 48 25.89 -26.17 45.28
CA SER A 48 25.16 -26.70 46.47
C SER A 48 24.31 -25.51 46.96
N GLY A 49 23.02 -25.58 47.32
CA GLY A 49 22.45 -26.27 48.48
C GLY A 49 22.61 -25.44 49.76
N TYR A 50 21.55 -24.78 50.24
CA TYR A 50 21.12 -24.69 51.65
C TYR A 50 19.83 -23.85 51.77
N ALA A 51 18.79 -24.48 52.35
CA ALA A 51 17.62 -23.83 52.92
C ALA A 51 17.71 -23.96 54.45
N GLY A 52 17.34 -22.91 55.19
CA GLY A 52 17.35 -22.87 56.64
C GLY A 52 16.49 -21.73 57.19
N GLU A 53 15.30 -22.13 57.63
CA GLU A 53 14.37 -21.58 58.63
C GLU A 53 14.59 -20.20 59.29
N GLY A 54 13.47 -19.45 59.39
CA GLY A 54 12.88 -19.11 60.69
C GLY A 54 13.29 -17.79 61.38
N GLY A 55 12.29 -16.97 61.71
CA GLY A 55 12.40 -15.97 62.79
C GLY A 55 11.81 -14.60 62.45
N GLY A 56 10.63 -14.30 62.98
CA GLY A 56 10.01 -12.98 62.90
C GLY A 56 10.58 -11.99 63.92
N SER A 57 10.30 -10.70 63.71
CA SER A 57 10.11 -9.71 64.78
C SER A 57 9.40 -8.47 64.23
N THR A 58 8.31 -8.11 64.91
CA THR A 58 7.56 -6.86 64.83
C THR A 58 8.31 -5.72 65.53
N SER A 59 8.22 -4.49 65.02
CA SER A 59 8.19 -3.28 65.83
C SER A 59 7.56 -2.11 65.07
N ALA A 60 6.82 -1.30 65.83
CA ALA A 60 5.83 -0.33 65.36
C ALA A 60 6.34 1.12 65.37
N THR A 61 5.66 1.94 64.55
CA THR A 61 5.36 3.38 64.68
C THR A 61 6.50 4.41 64.81
N THR A 62 6.57 5.35 63.86
CA THR A 62 6.20 6.77 64.10
C THR A 62 6.07 7.52 62.78
N GLY A 63 5.01 8.35 62.64
CA GLY A 63 4.85 9.28 61.53
C GLY A 63 5.59 10.59 61.77
N SER A 64 6.09 11.20 60.71
CA SER A 64 6.43 12.63 60.62
C SER A 64 6.48 13.08 59.16
N LEU A 65 5.94 14.27 58.92
CA LEU A 65 5.82 14.99 57.65
C LEU A 65 7.12 14.99 56.84
N ILE A 66 7.00 14.81 55.51
CA ILE A 66 8.01 15.22 54.54
C ILE A 66 7.37 16.29 53.66
N GLU A 67 7.97 17.48 53.69
CA GLU A 67 7.68 18.65 52.89
C GLU A 67 8.12 18.45 51.42
N ILE A 68 7.52 19.28 50.56
CA ILE A 68 7.51 19.22 49.11
C ILE A 68 8.84 19.74 48.54
N GLU A 69 9.67 18.85 48.00
CA GLU A 69 10.81 19.16 47.10
C GLU A 69 10.80 18.17 45.91
N HIS A 70 9.67 18.02 45.21
CA HIS A 70 9.52 17.03 44.12
C HIS A 70 9.24 17.62 42.73
N ASP A 71 9.15 18.93 42.59
CA ASP A 71 8.78 19.56 41.31
C ASP A 71 9.99 19.95 40.44
N GLU A 72 11.13 20.36 41.04
CA GLU A 72 12.30 20.80 40.24
C GLU A 72 13.09 19.65 39.58
N GLU A 73 13.16 18.47 40.22
CA GLU A 73 13.83 17.30 39.63
C GLU A 73 13.03 16.71 38.46
N VAL A 74 11.69 16.76 38.53
CA VAL A 74 10.80 16.28 37.45
C VAL A 74 10.86 17.19 36.23
N GLU A 75 10.94 18.51 36.42
CA GLU A 75 11.09 19.45 35.30
C GLU A 75 12.46 19.34 34.61
N GLN A 76 13.54 19.10 35.36
CA GLN A 76 14.87 18.89 34.79
C GLN A 76 14.98 17.57 34.02
N GLU A 77 14.36 16.49 34.52
CA GLU A 77 14.26 15.21 33.83
C GLU A 77 13.41 15.34 32.55
N GLN A 78 12.29 16.07 32.61
CA GLN A 78 11.47 16.36 31.43
C GLN A 78 12.22 17.19 30.37
N MET A 79 13.03 18.17 30.78
CA MET A 79 13.87 18.95 29.86
C MET A 79 14.99 18.11 29.22
N ARG A 80 15.64 17.22 29.98
CA ARG A 80 16.64 16.27 29.43
C ARG A 80 16.02 15.28 28.46
N ILE A 81 14.83 14.77 28.78
CA ILE A 81 14.06 13.89 27.89
C ILE A 81 13.63 14.66 26.63
N GLN A 82 13.24 15.94 26.73
CA GLN A 82 12.88 16.78 25.58
C GLN A 82 14.07 17.04 24.66
N ASN A 83 15.26 17.28 25.21
CA ASN A 83 16.46 17.46 24.42
C ASN A 83 16.89 16.16 23.70
N GLN A 84 16.75 14.99 24.33
CA GLN A 84 16.93 13.71 23.65
C GLN A 84 15.83 13.42 22.61
N ILE A 85 14.60 13.91 22.81
CA ILE A 85 13.50 13.82 21.81
C ILE A 85 13.83 14.62 20.56
N ASP A 86 14.36 15.82 20.71
CA ASP A 86 14.69 16.68 19.58
C ASP A 86 15.83 16.06 18.75
N GLU A 87 16.86 15.47 19.38
CA GLU A 87 17.91 14.72 18.69
C GLU A 87 17.40 13.47 17.92
N ILE A 88 16.49 12.69 18.51
CA ILE A 88 15.90 11.52 17.84
C ILE A 88 14.99 11.93 16.68
N SER A 89 14.16 12.97 16.85
CA SER A 89 13.27 13.45 15.79
C SER A 89 14.01 14.10 14.62
N ILE A 90 15.15 14.75 14.90
CA ILE A 90 16.04 15.31 13.88
C ILE A 90 16.81 14.19 13.17
N SER A 91 17.29 13.15 13.86
CA SER A 91 17.99 12.02 13.23
C SER A 91 17.10 11.18 12.30
N ASP A 92 15.81 11.01 12.61
CA ASP A 92 14.84 10.32 11.73
C ASP A 92 14.46 11.13 10.47
N SER A 93 14.75 12.44 10.45
CA SER A 93 14.41 13.30 9.31
C SER A 93 15.47 13.28 8.19
N ASN A 94 16.72 12.92 8.51
CA ASN A 94 17.87 12.91 7.59
C ASN A 94 18.46 11.51 7.32
N THR A 95 17.96 10.46 7.95
CA THR A 95 18.44 9.09 7.73
C THR A 95 17.62 8.38 6.65
N SER A 96 18.30 7.63 5.79
CA SER A 96 17.64 6.75 4.81
C SER A 96 16.78 5.72 5.55
N TRP A 97 15.51 5.59 5.14
CA TRP A 97 14.63 4.58 5.74
C TRP A 97 15.14 3.18 5.42
N ILE A 98 15.39 2.37 6.46
CA ILE A 98 15.84 0.97 6.36
C ILE A 98 14.65 -0.01 6.53
N PRO A 99 14.38 -0.91 5.57
CA PRO A 99 13.35 -1.94 5.70
C PRO A 99 13.62 -2.94 6.85
N GLY A 100 12.58 -3.63 7.31
CA GLY A 100 12.66 -4.73 8.27
C GLY A 100 12.14 -4.39 9.68
N LYS A 101 12.22 -5.37 10.57
CA LYS A 101 11.78 -5.26 11.97
C LYS A 101 12.75 -4.35 12.75
N ARG A 102 12.19 -3.42 13.53
CA ARG A 102 12.97 -2.44 14.30
C ARG A 102 12.60 -2.49 15.78
N HIS A 103 13.58 -2.16 16.63
CA HIS A 103 13.40 -1.99 18.08
C HIS A 103 12.84 -3.24 18.78
N GLN A 104 13.49 -4.39 18.56
CA GLN A 104 13.09 -5.68 19.16
C GLN A 104 13.24 -5.72 20.69
N ASP A 105 13.97 -4.76 21.24
CA ASP A 105 14.14 -4.57 22.67
C ASP A 105 12.93 -3.89 23.33
N GLU A 106 12.11 -3.16 22.58
CA GLU A 106 10.99 -2.39 23.11
C GLU A 106 9.75 -3.25 23.42
N ASP A 107 8.99 -2.79 24.42
CA ASP A 107 7.70 -3.31 24.87
C ASP A 107 6.67 -2.18 25.07
N ASP A 108 5.49 -2.49 25.59
CA ASP A 108 4.44 -1.49 25.84
C ASP A 108 4.74 -0.59 27.05
N GLY A 109 5.74 -0.90 27.89
CA GLY A 109 6.24 -0.02 28.95
C GLY A 109 7.23 1.02 28.44
N SER A 110 7.86 0.77 27.29
CA SER A 110 8.91 1.58 26.71
C SER A 110 8.39 2.97 26.26
N ILE A 111 9.00 4.04 26.78
CA ILE A 111 8.59 5.43 26.47
C ILE A 111 8.75 5.73 24.97
N SER A 112 9.84 5.27 24.36
CA SER A 112 10.08 5.42 22.92
C SER A 112 8.97 4.78 22.10
N TRP A 113 8.52 3.59 22.49
CA TRP A 113 7.39 2.87 21.87
C TRP A 113 6.10 3.66 21.96
N ARG A 114 5.73 4.16 23.14
CA ARG A 114 4.51 4.96 23.34
C ARG A 114 4.51 6.30 22.59
N LYS A 115 5.68 6.90 22.34
CA LYS A 115 5.81 8.17 21.59
C LYS A 115 5.51 8.02 20.09
N ARG A 116 5.53 6.80 19.54
CA ARG A 116 5.27 6.59 18.11
C ARG A 116 3.81 6.91 17.78
N LYS A 117 3.62 7.67 16.70
CA LYS A 117 2.29 8.17 16.31
C LYS A 117 1.40 7.12 15.64
N LYS A 118 1.95 5.94 15.29
CA LYS A 118 1.20 4.94 14.50
C LYS A 118 1.75 3.52 14.66
N HIS A 119 0.96 2.64 15.25
CA HIS A 119 1.25 1.21 15.39
C HIS A 119 0.33 0.36 14.52
N PHE A 120 0.83 -0.80 14.13
CA PHE A 120 0.05 -1.86 13.49
C PHE A 120 0.33 -3.18 14.20
N PHE A 121 -0.72 -3.95 14.42
CA PHE A 121 -0.67 -5.27 15.04
C PHE A 121 -1.49 -6.26 14.20
N ILE A 122 -1.01 -7.48 14.12
CA ILE A 122 -1.76 -8.65 13.68
C ILE A 122 -1.73 -9.64 14.84
N LEU A 123 -2.90 -10.13 15.26
CA LEU A 123 -3.03 -11.12 16.32
C LEU A 123 -4.13 -12.12 15.97
N SER A 124 -4.06 -13.31 16.56
CA SER A 124 -5.11 -14.32 16.41
C SER A 124 -6.30 -14.02 17.31
N ASN A 125 -7.45 -14.66 17.06
CA ASN A 125 -8.63 -14.63 17.92
C ASN A 125 -8.37 -15.11 19.37
N SER A 126 -7.27 -15.84 19.61
CA SER A 126 -6.80 -16.23 20.94
C SER A 126 -5.92 -15.19 21.64
N GLY A 127 -5.67 -14.04 21.00
CA GLY A 127 -4.85 -12.95 21.53
C GLY A 127 -3.35 -13.11 21.30
N LYS A 128 -2.92 -14.20 20.65
CA LYS A 128 -1.50 -14.41 20.30
C LYS A 128 -1.05 -13.38 19.26
N PRO A 129 0.04 -12.63 19.50
CA PRO A 129 0.61 -11.72 18.52
C PRO A 129 1.25 -12.49 17.37
N ILE A 130 1.00 -12.03 16.13
CA ILE A 130 1.53 -12.58 14.88
C ILE A 130 2.53 -11.62 14.25
N TYR A 131 2.24 -10.31 14.30
CA TYR A 131 3.11 -9.26 13.78
C TYR A 131 2.90 -7.96 14.55
N SER A 132 3.98 -7.24 14.79
CA SER A 132 3.98 -5.88 15.31
C SER A 132 4.93 -5.01 14.49
N ARG A 133 4.51 -3.78 14.16
CA ARG A 133 5.38 -2.84 13.43
C ARG A 133 6.63 -2.44 14.22
N TYR A 134 6.48 -2.33 15.54
CA TYR A 134 7.50 -1.85 16.47
C TYR A 134 7.41 -2.67 17.76
N GLY A 135 8.56 -2.95 18.36
CA GLY A 135 8.66 -3.84 19.52
C GLY A 135 8.78 -5.30 19.10
N ASP A 136 8.91 -6.15 20.10
CA ASP A 136 8.89 -7.60 19.92
C ASP A 136 7.51 -8.19 20.26
N GLU A 137 7.01 -9.10 19.42
CA GLU A 137 5.69 -9.71 19.59
C GLU A 137 5.57 -10.44 20.92
N HIS A 138 6.61 -11.15 21.37
CA HIS A 138 6.56 -11.90 22.63
C HIS A 138 6.45 -10.96 23.83
N LYS A 139 7.19 -9.84 23.81
CA LYS A 139 7.08 -8.80 24.85
C LYS A 139 5.72 -8.10 24.83
N LEU A 140 5.11 -7.96 23.66
CA LEU A 140 3.80 -7.33 23.45
C LEU A 140 2.61 -8.29 23.61
N ALA A 141 2.82 -9.50 24.11
CA ALA A 141 1.76 -10.51 24.26
C ALA A 141 0.64 -10.05 25.22
N GLY A 142 0.98 -9.43 26.35
CA GLY A 142 -0.01 -8.89 27.29
C GLY A 142 -0.87 -7.77 26.69
N PHE A 143 -0.23 -6.90 25.91
CA PHE A 143 -0.92 -5.83 25.17
C PHE A 143 -1.87 -6.41 24.10
N SER A 144 -1.41 -7.42 23.36
CA SER A 144 -2.22 -8.10 22.34
C SER A 144 -3.42 -8.83 22.92
N ALA A 145 -3.28 -9.46 24.09
CA ALA A 145 -4.40 -10.04 24.83
C ALA A 145 -5.43 -8.99 25.24
N THR A 146 -4.98 -7.78 25.60
CA THR A 146 -5.89 -6.66 25.92
C THR A 146 -6.69 -6.23 24.69
N LEU A 147 -6.04 -6.11 23.52
CA LEU A 147 -6.73 -5.79 22.27
C LEU A 147 -7.77 -6.87 21.89
N GLN A 148 -7.42 -8.14 22.05
CA GLN A 148 -8.35 -9.25 21.83
C GLN A 148 -9.54 -9.21 22.80
N ALA A 149 -9.31 -8.88 24.07
CA ALA A 149 -10.36 -8.80 25.07
C ALA A 149 -11.40 -7.71 24.73
N ILE A 150 -10.96 -6.56 24.18
CA ILE A 150 -11.85 -5.50 23.70
C ILE A 150 -12.75 -6.03 22.57
N VAL A 151 -12.17 -6.74 21.59
CA VAL A 151 -12.93 -7.33 20.48
C VAL A 151 -13.96 -8.32 21.02
N SER A 152 -13.54 -9.27 21.87
CA SER A 152 -14.41 -10.30 22.41
C SER A 152 -15.55 -9.74 23.26
N PHE A 153 -15.29 -8.69 24.05
CA PHE A 153 -16.32 -8.06 24.88
C PHE A 153 -17.48 -7.52 24.03
N VAL A 154 -17.17 -6.88 22.91
CA VAL A 154 -18.19 -6.31 22.00
C VAL A 154 -18.90 -7.43 21.22
N GLU A 155 -18.17 -8.44 20.76
CA GLU A 155 -18.73 -9.62 20.08
C GLU A 155 -19.72 -10.39 20.96
N ASN A 156 -19.44 -10.53 22.26
CA ASN A 156 -20.37 -11.14 23.22
C ASN A 156 -21.68 -10.35 23.36
N GLY A 157 -21.67 -9.05 23.03
CA GLY A 157 -22.86 -8.20 22.96
C GLY A 157 -23.63 -8.32 21.64
N GLY A 158 -23.16 -9.14 20.69
CA GLY A 158 -23.78 -9.29 19.37
C GLY A 158 -23.43 -8.18 18.36
N ASP A 159 -22.38 -7.38 18.63
CA ASP A 159 -21.89 -6.33 17.74
C ASP A 159 -20.39 -6.52 17.42
N SER A 160 -19.83 -5.71 16.53
CA SER A 160 -18.42 -5.75 16.13
C SER A 160 -17.74 -4.42 16.38
N VAL A 161 -16.61 -4.44 17.10
CA VAL A 161 -15.82 -3.23 17.33
C VAL A 161 -15.16 -2.77 16.03
N LYS A 162 -15.32 -1.48 15.71
CA LYS A 162 -14.69 -0.85 14.53
C LYS A 162 -13.64 0.18 14.91
N LEU A 163 -13.98 1.07 15.85
CA LEU A 163 -13.16 2.20 16.24
C LEU A 163 -13.36 2.51 17.73
N VAL A 164 -12.26 2.69 18.45
CA VAL A 164 -12.23 3.33 19.76
C VAL A 164 -11.45 4.63 19.64
N ARG A 165 -11.98 5.74 20.18
CA ARG A 165 -11.32 7.05 20.17
C ARG A 165 -10.96 7.46 21.59
N ALA A 166 -9.69 7.75 21.82
CA ALA A 166 -9.16 8.22 23.09
C ALA A 166 -8.32 9.48 22.87
N GLY A 167 -8.91 10.65 23.11
CA GLY A 167 -8.29 11.93 22.80
C GLY A 167 -7.90 12.04 21.32
N LYS A 168 -6.59 12.20 21.05
CA LYS A 168 -6.02 12.27 19.69
C LYS A 168 -5.78 10.90 19.04
N HIS A 169 -5.92 9.81 19.80
CA HIS A 169 -5.69 8.45 19.31
C HIS A 169 -6.97 7.81 18.77
N GLN A 170 -6.84 7.12 17.66
CA GLN A 170 -7.84 6.23 17.08
C GLN A 170 -7.29 4.80 17.11
N VAL A 171 -8.05 3.88 17.69
CA VAL A 171 -7.79 2.44 17.66
C VAL A 171 -8.78 1.82 16.69
N VAL A 172 -8.32 1.45 15.50
CA VAL A 172 -9.12 0.88 14.41
C VAL A 172 -8.94 -0.63 14.41
N PHE A 173 -10.05 -1.37 14.40
CA PHE A 173 -10.08 -2.83 14.39
C PHE A 173 -10.59 -3.35 13.05
N LEU A 174 -9.93 -4.39 12.54
CA LEU A 174 -10.36 -5.15 11.37
C LEU A 174 -10.30 -6.65 11.70
N VAL A 175 -11.47 -7.27 11.87
CA VAL A 175 -11.61 -8.69 12.17
C VAL A 175 -11.85 -9.48 10.88
N LYS A 176 -10.97 -10.45 10.59
CA LYS A 176 -11.03 -11.33 9.40
C LYS A 176 -11.01 -12.80 9.83
N GLY A 177 -12.16 -13.29 10.30
CA GLY A 177 -12.26 -14.64 10.87
C GLY A 177 -11.35 -14.76 12.10
N PRO A 178 -10.39 -15.71 12.15
CA PRO A 178 -9.51 -15.89 13.30
C PRO A 178 -8.36 -14.88 13.38
N ILE A 179 -8.25 -13.94 12.43
CA ILE A 179 -7.13 -12.99 12.34
C ILE A 179 -7.65 -11.57 12.57
N TYR A 180 -7.12 -10.92 13.61
CA TYR A 180 -7.50 -9.58 14.03
C TYR A 180 -6.35 -8.63 13.68
N LEU A 181 -6.65 -7.56 12.95
CA LEU A 181 -5.70 -6.51 12.63
C LEU A 181 -6.10 -5.23 13.35
N VAL A 182 -5.13 -4.55 13.96
CA VAL A 182 -5.37 -3.34 14.75
C VAL A 182 -4.40 -2.24 14.35
N CYS A 183 -4.91 -1.03 14.11
CA CYS A 183 -4.12 0.17 13.94
C CYS A 183 -4.38 1.13 15.11
N ILE A 184 -3.32 1.57 15.78
CA ILE A 184 -3.40 2.64 16.79
C ILE A 184 -2.71 3.87 16.21
N SER A 185 -3.43 4.96 16.00
CA SER A 185 -2.91 6.13 15.28
C SER A 185 -3.29 7.46 15.91
N SER A 186 -2.33 8.39 15.95
CA SER A 186 -2.51 9.82 16.24
C SER A 186 -2.05 10.72 15.09
N THR A 187 -2.11 10.22 13.84
CA THR A 187 -1.67 10.93 12.62
C THR A 187 -2.76 11.74 11.93
N GLU A 188 -3.96 11.84 12.52
CA GLU A 188 -5.14 12.52 11.97
C GLU A 188 -5.66 11.98 10.63
N GLU A 189 -5.24 10.78 10.24
CA GLU A 189 -5.82 10.08 9.09
C GLU A 189 -7.30 9.72 9.37
N PRO A 190 -8.18 9.79 8.36
CA PRO A 190 -9.57 9.33 8.50
C PRO A 190 -9.65 7.83 8.85
N TYR A 191 -10.74 7.45 9.53
CA TYR A 191 -11.02 6.04 9.87
C TYR A 191 -10.93 5.14 8.63
N GLU A 192 -11.51 5.54 7.49
CA GLU A 192 -11.51 4.72 6.29
C GLU A 192 -10.13 4.55 5.66
N SER A 193 -9.26 5.56 5.76
CA SER A 193 -7.86 5.44 5.33
C SER A 193 -7.09 4.45 6.20
N LEU A 194 -7.27 4.51 7.53
CA LEU A 194 -6.64 3.56 8.46
C LEU A 194 -7.17 2.14 8.28
N ARG A 195 -8.48 1.99 8.07
CA ARG A 195 -9.12 0.72 7.77
C ARG A 195 -8.62 0.13 6.46
N GLY A 196 -8.51 0.93 5.39
CA GLY A 196 -7.96 0.51 4.09
C GLY A 196 -6.51 0.02 4.20
N GLN A 197 -5.70 0.66 5.03
CA GLN A 197 -4.33 0.19 5.31
C GLN A 197 -4.30 -1.17 6.00
N LEU A 198 -5.22 -1.43 6.94
CA LEU A 198 -5.38 -2.77 7.55
C LEU A 198 -5.82 -3.81 6.50
N GLU A 199 -6.70 -3.45 5.57
CA GLU A 199 -7.11 -4.34 4.47
C GLU A 199 -5.92 -4.69 3.56
N LEU A 200 -5.05 -3.72 3.23
CA LEU A 200 -3.83 -3.97 2.46
C LEU A 200 -2.82 -4.84 3.21
N ILE A 201 -2.64 -4.63 4.52
CA ILE A 201 -1.78 -5.49 5.35
C ILE A 201 -2.32 -6.93 5.37
N TYR A 202 -3.64 -7.11 5.53
CA TYR A 202 -4.25 -8.43 5.44
C TYR A 202 -4.07 -9.05 4.04
N GLY A 203 -4.25 -8.26 2.98
CA GLY A 203 -3.98 -8.68 1.61
C GLY A 203 -2.54 -9.16 1.41
N GLN A 204 -1.55 -8.44 1.95
CA GLN A 204 -0.15 -8.85 1.87
C GLN A 204 0.12 -10.18 2.57
N MET A 205 -0.51 -10.41 3.72
CA MET A 205 -0.44 -11.69 4.42
C MET A 205 -1.05 -12.81 3.57
N LEU A 206 -2.15 -12.54 2.87
CA LEU A 206 -2.76 -13.49 1.95
C LEU A 206 -1.85 -13.78 0.74
N VAL A 207 -1.16 -12.80 0.17
CA VAL A 207 -0.16 -13.02 -0.90
C VAL A 207 0.86 -14.10 -0.49
N ILE A 208 1.26 -14.12 0.78
CA ILE A 208 2.23 -15.07 1.33
C ILE A 208 1.58 -16.43 1.68
N LEU A 209 0.38 -16.46 2.26
CA LEU A 209 -0.18 -17.67 2.89
C LEU A 209 -1.50 -18.22 2.34
N THR A 210 -2.26 -17.43 1.56
CA THR A 210 -3.66 -17.66 1.19
C THR A 210 -4.65 -17.65 2.37
N LYS A 211 -5.95 -17.60 2.04
CA LYS A 211 -7.08 -17.68 2.98
C LYS A 211 -7.25 -19.08 3.57
N SER A 212 -6.57 -20.10 3.02
CA SER A 212 -6.59 -21.46 3.57
C SER A 212 -6.03 -21.52 4.99
N ILE A 213 -5.28 -20.51 5.44
CA ILE A 213 -4.83 -20.36 6.83
C ILE A 213 -5.98 -20.40 7.84
N ASN A 214 -7.18 -19.95 7.47
CA ASN A 214 -8.36 -19.99 8.35
C ASN A 214 -8.72 -21.43 8.74
N LYS A 215 -8.55 -22.39 7.81
CA LYS A 215 -8.80 -23.82 8.07
C LYS A 215 -7.85 -24.37 9.14
N CYS A 216 -6.64 -23.82 9.26
CA CYS A 216 -5.70 -24.22 10.32
C CYS A 216 -6.22 -23.82 11.70
N PHE A 217 -6.80 -22.62 11.82
CA PHE A 217 -7.44 -22.16 13.06
C PHE A 217 -8.74 -22.89 13.38
N GLU A 218 -9.55 -23.23 12.37
CA GLU A 218 -10.75 -24.06 12.56
C GLU A 218 -10.39 -25.43 13.13
N LYS A 219 -9.31 -26.05 12.62
CA LYS A 219 -8.81 -27.34 13.12
C LYS A 219 -8.15 -27.22 14.49
N ASN A 220 -7.41 -26.15 14.73
CA ASN A 220 -6.72 -25.90 15.99
C ASN A 220 -6.78 -24.40 16.34
N PRO A 221 -7.67 -23.98 17.25
CA PRO A 221 -7.75 -22.58 17.69
C PRO A 221 -6.46 -22.04 18.33
N LYS A 222 -5.56 -22.93 18.79
CA LYS A 222 -4.25 -22.57 19.35
C LYS A 222 -3.13 -22.56 18.31
N PHE A 223 -3.44 -22.75 17.03
CA PHE A 223 -2.47 -22.74 15.93
C PHE A 223 -1.59 -21.49 15.98
N ASP A 224 -0.29 -21.67 15.77
CA ASP A 224 0.68 -20.58 15.67
C ASP A 224 1.14 -20.45 14.23
N MET A 225 0.77 -19.33 13.60
CA MET A 225 1.10 -19.04 12.21
C MET A 225 2.38 -18.20 12.06
N THR A 226 2.94 -17.70 13.16
CA THR A 226 4.13 -16.82 13.15
C THR A 226 5.30 -17.43 12.36
N PRO A 227 5.62 -18.74 12.51
CA PRO A 227 6.70 -19.35 11.73
C PRO A 227 6.48 -19.32 10.21
N LEU A 228 5.22 -19.28 9.75
CA LEU A 228 4.89 -19.22 8.32
C LEU A 228 5.15 -17.84 7.70
N LEU A 229 5.22 -16.80 8.52
CA LEU A 229 5.58 -15.44 8.11
C LEU A 229 7.04 -15.09 8.43
N GLY A 230 7.82 -16.06 8.89
CA GLY A 230 9.24 -15.86 9.20
C GLY A 230 10.02 -15.30 8.01
N GLY A 231 10.79 -14.25 8.23
CA GLY A 231 11.60 -13.60 7.18
C GLY A 231 10.82 -12.65 6.27
N THR A 232 9.54 -12.36 6.55
CA THR A 232 8.71 -11.44 5.75
C THR A 232 8.57 -10.04 6.34
N ASP A 233 9.34 -9.71 7.39
CA ASP A 233 9.32 -8.40 8.05
C ASP A 233 9.60 -7.24 7.10
N THR A 234 10.51 -7.44 6.14
CA THR A 234 10.83 -6.44 5.10
C THR A 234 9.63 -6.15 4.21
N VAL A 235 8.84 -7.17 3.86
CA VAL A 235 7.63 -7.06 3.04
C VAL A 235 6.57 -6.20 3.74
N PHE A 236 6.26 -6.51 5.00
CA PHE A 236 5.27 -5.74 5.77
C PHE A 236 5.74 -4.32 6.08
N SER A 237 7.00 -4.16 6.50
CA SER A 237 7.56 -2.83 6.80
C SER A 237 7.62 -1.93 5.55
N SER A 238 7.95 -2.49 4.38
CA SER A 238 7.89 -1.79 3.09
C SER A 238 6.47 -1.34 2.73
N LEU A 239 5.48 -2.24 2.84
CA LEU A 239 4.08 -1.89 2.59
C LEU A 239 3.62 -0.77 3.52
N ILE A 240 3.91 -0.88 4.82
CA ILE A 240 3.54 0.13 5.81
C ILE A 240 4.25 1.47 5.54
N HIS A 241 5.50 1.44 5.06
CA HIS A 241 6.20 2.65 4.65
C HIS A 241 5.54 3.31 3.45
N SER A 242 5.06 2.51 2.48
CA SER A 242 4.37 2.98 1.27
C SER A 242 3.10 3.79 1.54
N PHE A 243 2.39 3.53 2.66
CA PHE A 243 1.21 4.30 3.05
C PHE A 243 1.47 5.81 3.27
N SER A 244 2.74 6.21 3.38
CA SER A 244 3.13 7.62 3.53
C SER A 244 3.43 8.34 2.21
N TRP A 245 3.61 7.61 1.11
CA TRP A 245 4.14 8.20 -0.14
C TRP A 245 3.54 7.64 -1.44
N ASN A 246 2.88 6.49 -1.44
CA ASN A 246 2.35 5.86 -2.65
C ASN A 246 0.82 6.08 -2.76
N PRO A 247 0.33 6.85 -3.74
CA PRO A 247 -1.10 7.10 -3.91
C PRO A 247 -1.95 5.85 -4.17
N ALA A 248 -1.36 4.79 -4.76
CA ALA A 248 -2.06 3.53 -5.02
C ALA A 248 -2.73 2.95 -3.75
N THR A 249 -2.15 3.23 -2.58
CA THR A 249 -2.59 2.71 -1.28
C THR A 249 -3.96 3.22 -0.82
N PHE A 250 -4.46 4.31 -1.41
CA PHE A 250 -5.79 4.84 -1.12
C PHE A 250 -6.65 5.06 -2.36
N LEU A 251 -6.05 5.16 -3.56
CA LEU A 251 -6.77 5.31 -4.81
C LEU A 251 -7.32 4.01 -5.38
N HIS A 252 -6.82 2.85 -4.94
CA HIS A 252 -7.12 1.54 -5.54
C HIS A 252 -6.90 1.55 -7.06
N ALA A 253 -5.80 2.16 -7.50
CA ALA A 253 -5.40 2.30 -8.89
C ALA A 253 -3.88 2.12 -9.01
N TYR A 254 -3.39 1.68 -10.17
CA TYR A 254 -1.95 1.56 -10.43
C TYR A 254 -1.43 2.66 -11.37
N THR A 255 -0.14 2.93 -11.34
CA THR A 255 0.50 3.92 -12.22
C THR A 255 1.33 3.22 -13.28
N CYS A 256 1.39 3.81 -14.46
CA CYS A 256 2.24 3.31 -15.54
C CYS A 256 3.53 4.15 -15.64
N LEU A 257 4.58 3.56 -16.20
CA LEU A 257 5.80 4.29 -16.54
C LEU A 257 5.55 5.05 -17.85
N PRO A 258 5.69 6.39 -17.93
CA PRO A 258 5.47 7.14 -19.17
C PRO A 258 6.37 6.62 -20.29
N LEU A 259 5.79 6.18 -21.40
CA LEU A 259 6.52 5.60 -22.52
C LEU A 259 5.79 5.92 -23.82
N SER A 260 6.54 6.07 -24.92
CA SER A 260 5.94 6.28 -26.23
C SER A 260 4.96 5.17 -26.59
N TYR A 261 3.92 5.50 -27.36
CA TYR A 261 2.93 4.52 -27.82
C TYR A 261 3.60 3.32 -28.52
N ALA A 262 4.60 3.57 -29.38
CA ALA A 262 5.32 2.51 -30.10
C ALA A 262 6.05 1.56 -29.15
N THR A 263 6.73 2.08 -28.12
CA THR A 263 7.43 1.29 -27.10
C THR A 263 6.45 0.41 -26.32
N ARG A 264 5.28 0.96 -25.95
CA ARG A 264 4.22 0.21 -25.26
C ARG A 264 3.66 -0.92 -26.11
N GLN A 265 3.40 -0.66 -27.40
CA GLN A 265 2.89 -1.69 -28.31
C GLN A 265 3.88 -2.85 -28.47
N ALA A 266 5.18 -2.55 -28.58
CA ALA A 266 6.22 -3.59 -28.65
C ALA A 266 6.25 -4.46 -27.38
N ALA A 267 6.20 -3.85 -26.19
CA ALA A 267 6.15 -4.57 -24.93
C ALA A 267 4.85 -5.38 -24.75
N GLY A 268 3.70 -4.79 -25.10
CA GLY A 268 2.39 -5.43 -25.03
C GLY A 268 2.27 -6.64 -25.95
N ALA A 269 2.73 -6.53 -27.20
CA ALA A 269 2.65 -7.62 -28.17
C ALA A 269 3.39 -8.88 -27.69
N VAL A 270 4.61 -8.75 -27.18
CA VAL A 270 5.38 -9.92 -26.72
C VAL A 270 4.82 -10.54 -25.43
N LEU A 271 4.22 -9.73 -24.55
CA LEU A 271 3.50 -10.23 -23.37
C LEU A 271 2.20 -10.92 -23.77
N GLN A 272 1.52 -10.46 -24.82
CA GLN A 272 0.32 -11.10 -25.36
C GLN A 272 0.64 -12.48 -25.93
N ASP A 273 1.69 -12.59 -26.76
CA ASP A 273 2.16 -13.89 -27.28
C ASP A 273 2.49 -14.88 -26.14
N THR A 274 2.98 -14.36 -25.01
CA THR A 274 3.30 -15.16 -23.82
C THR A 274 2.04 -15.60 -23.06
N ALA A 275 1.04 -14.72 -22.93
CA ALA A 275 -0.24 -15.08 -22.33
C ALA A 275 -0.96 -16.16 -23.16
N ASP A 276 -0.90 -16.06 -24.48
CA ASP A 276 -1.49 -17.03 -25.41
C ASP A 276 -0.82 -18.41 -25.33
N SER A 277 0.41 -18.51 -24.80
CA SER A 277 1.10 -19.78 -24.54
C SER A 277 0.73 -20.44 -23.20
N GLY A 278 -0.26 -19.91 -22.47
CA GLY A 278 -0.78 -20.49 -21.23
C GLY A 278 -0.30 -19.82 -19.94
N VAL A 279 0.34 -18.65 -20.03
CA VAL A 279 0.65 -17.82 -18.86
C VAL A 279 -0.59 -17.03 -18.46
N LEU A 280 -1.00 -17.10 -17.19
CA LEU A 280 -2.23 -16.46 -16.71
C LEU A 280 -2.11 -14.94 -16.68
N PHE A 281 -1.02 -14.42 -16.12
CA PHE A 281 -0.70 -12.98 -16.14
C PHE A 281 0.77 -12.78 -16.48
N ALA A 282 1.05 -11.87 -17.41
CA ALA A 282 2.39 -11.45 -17.77
C ALA A 282 2.50 -9.93 -17.52
N THR A 283 3.37 -9.56 -16.59
CA THR A 283 3.54 -8.16 -16.16
C THR A 283 4.99 -7.73 -16.25
N LEU A 284 5.25 -6.66 -16.99
CA LEU A 284 6.55 -5.99 -17.03
C LEU A 284 6.48 -4.73 -16.17
N MET A 285 7.37 -4.63 -15.19
CA MET A 285 7.37 -3.61 -14.15
C MET A 285 8.67 -2.84 -14.13
N CYS A 286 8.59 -1.58 -13.70
CA CYS A 286 9.73 -0.76 -13.36
C CYS A 286 9.50 -0.10 -12.00
N ARG A 287 10.22 -0.54 -10.97
CA ARG A 287 9.90 -0.24 -9.56
C ARG A 287 8.41 -0.57 -9.27
N HIS A 288 7.60 0.44 -8.96
CA HIS A 288 6.16 0.33 -8.70
C HIS A 288 5.29 0.75 -9.91
N LYS A 289 5.91 1.11 -11.04
CA LYS A 289 5.22 1.56 -12.25
C LYS A 289 5.08 0.41 -13.24
N VAL A 290 3.89 0.23 -13.80
CA VAL A 290 3.61 -0.79 -14.82
C VAL A 290 4.13 -0.31 -16.19
N ILE A 291 4.93 -1.15 -16.86
CA ILE A 291 5.32 -0.91 -18.25
C ILE A 291 4.26 -1.49 -19.18
N SER A 292 3.87 -2.74 -18.94
CA SER A 292 2.82 -3.45 -19.68
C SER A 292 2.28 -4.62 -18.86
N LEU A 293 1.00 -4.95 -19.08
CA LEU A 293 0.26 -5.99 -18.36
C LEU A 293 -0.68 -6.69 -19.34
N VAL A 294 -0.62 -8.02 -19.37
CA VAL A 294 -1.55 -8.87 -20.12
C VAL A 294 -2.05 -10.02 -19.25
N GLY A 295 -3.35 -10.31 -19.33
CA GLY A 295 -3.94 -11.51 -18.73
C GLY A 295 -4.53 -12.43 -19.81
N ALA A 296 -4.39 -13.75 -19.61
CA ALA A 296 -4.97 -14.75 -20.49
C ALA A 296 -6.49 -14.63 -20.54
N GLN A 297 -7.09 -14.85 -21.72
CA GLN A 297 -8.55 -14.84 -21.90
C GLN A 297 -9.24 -13.57 -21.38
N LYS A 298 -8.55 -12.42 -21.44
CA LYS A 298 -9.00 -11.13 -20.90
C LYS A 298 -9.17 -11.10 -19.37
N ALA A 299 -8.53 -12.02 -18.65
CA ALA A 299 -8.44 -11.94 -17.19
C ALA A 299 -7.80 -10.60 -16.78
N SER A 300 -8.34 -9.97 -15.75
CA SER A 300 -7.90 -8.65 -15.28
C SER A 300 -7.27 -8.76 -13.89
N LEU A 301 -6.11 -8.14 -13.69
CA LEU A 301 -5.41 -8.14 -12.41
C LEU A 301 -5.77 -6.90 -11.58
N HIS A 302 -6.32 -7.10 -10.38
CA HIS A 302 -6.77 -6.00 -9.52
C HIS A 302 -5.63 -5.04 -9.16
N PRO A 303 -5.84 -3.71 -9.13
CA PRO A 303 -4.82 -2.74 -8.70
C PRO A 303 -4.20 -3.04 -7.33
N ASP A 304 -5.02 -3.38 -6.33
CA ASP A 304 -4.51 -3.85 -5.02
C ASP A 304 -3.65 -5.12 -5.12
N ASP A 305 -4.04 -6.10 -5.95
CA ASP A 305 -3.21 -7.31 -6.16
C ASP A 305 -1.88 -6.95 -6.84
N MET A 306 -1.89 -6.03 -7.81
CA MET A 306 -0.68 -5.48 -8.45
C MET A 306 0.22 -4.78 -7.43
N LEU A 307 -0.36 -3.93 -6.56
CA LEU A 307 0.36 -3.20 -5.51
C LEU A 307 1.04 -4.18 -4.53
N LEU A 308 0.31 -5.18 -4.07
CA LEU A 308 0.80 -6.16 -3.09
C LEU A 308 1.84 -7.10 -3.70
N LEU A 309 1.66 -7.50 -4.96
CA LEU A 309 2.62 -8.32 -5.69
C LEU A 309 3.92 -7.54 -5.97
N ALA A 310 3.83 -6.29 -6.42
CA ALA A 310 4.98 -5.43 -6.62
C ALA A 310 5.74 -5.21 -5.30
N ASN A 311 5.03 -4.94 -4.19
CA ASN A 311 5.66 -4.80 -2.88
C ASN A 311 6.36 -6.09 -2.43
N PHE A 312 5.74 -7.26 -2.63
CA PHE A 312 6.36 -8.55 -2.34
C PHE A 312 7.66 -8.74 -3.13
N VAL A 313 7.62 -8.54 -4.45
CA VAL A 313 8.79 -8.74 -5.32
C VAL A 313 9.91 -7.76 -5.03
N MET A 314 9.59 -6.49 -4.78
CA MET A 314 10.60 -5.45 -4.51
C MET A 314 11.23 -5.58 -3.12
N SER A 315 10.54 -6.19 -2.16
CA SER A 315 11.00 -6.34 -0.77
C SER A 315 11.81 -7.62 -0.52
N SER A 316 11.93 -8.48 -1.53
CA SER A 316 12.63 -9.76 -1.46
C SER A 316 13.92 -9.71 -2.29
N GLU A 317 15.05 -9.50 -1.61
CA GLU A 317 16.37 -9.40 -2.26
C GLU A 317 16.77 -10.66 -3.04
N SER A 318 16.31 -11.83 -2.60
CA SER A 318 16.58 -13.12 -3.28
C SER A 318 16.11 -13.15 -4.73
N PHE A 319 15.09 -12.37 -5.09
CA PHE A 319 14.61 -12.30 -6.48
C PHE A 319 15.52 -11.49 -7.40
N ARG A 320 16.41 -10.65 -6.85
CA ARG A 320 17.32 -9.83 -7.66
C ARG A 320 18.57 -10.59 -8.09
N THR A 321 18.94 -11.65 -7.37
CA THR A 321 20.21 -12.37 -7.58
C THR A 321 20.06 -13.62 -8.45
N SER A 322 18.86 -14.16 -8.59
CA SER A 322 18.60 -15.34 -9.41
C SER A 322 17.18 -15.33 -10.00
N GLU A 323 16.98 -16.11 -11.08
CA GLU A 323 15.64 -16.45 -11.55
C GLU A 323 14.88 -17.16 -10.42
N SER A 324 13.67 -16.68 -10.12
CA SER A 324 12.87 -17.22 -9.02
C SER A 324 11.54 -17.78 -9.49
N PHE A 325 11.07 -18.80 -8.79
CA PHE A 325 9.77 -19.42 -9.00
C PHE A 325 9.12 -19.68 -7.65
N SER A 326 8.16 -18.84 -7.30
CA SER A 326 7.63 -18.73 -5.93
C SER A 326 6.11 -18.84 -5.92
N PRO A 327 5.52 -19.59 -4.97
CA PRO A 327 4.07 -19.59 -4.79
C PRO A 327 3.60 -18.23 -4.25
N VAL A 328 2.59 -17.66 -4.89
CA VAL A 328 1.97 -16.38 -4.50
C VAL A 328 0.46 -16.48 -4.58
N CYS A 329 -0.27 -15.80 -3.70
CA CYS A 329 -1.71 -15.65 -3.82
C CYS A 329 -2.05 -14.27 -4.40
N LEU A 330 -3.18 -14.18 -5.11
CA LEU A 330 -3.77 -12.92 -5.55
C LEU A 330 -5.11 -12.73 -4.81
N PRO A 331 -5.14 -11.95 -3.71
CA PRO A 331 -6.29 -11.85 -2.82
C PRO A 331 -7.62 -11.46 -3.49
N ARG A 332 -7.58 -10.60 -4.53
CA ARG A 332 -8.78 -10.13 -5.24
C ARG A 332 -9.14 -11.02 -6.42
N TYR A 333 -8.18 -11.77 -6.97
CA TYR A 333 -8.44 -12.77 -8.02
C TYR A 333 -8.96 -14.10 -7.46
N ASN A 334 -8.19 -14.75 -6.58
CA ASN A 334 -8.62 -15.96 -5.87
C ASN A 334 -7.87 -16.09 -4.53
N PRO A 335 -8.49 -15.70 -3.40
CA PRO A 335 -7.82 -15.67 -2.11
C PRO A 335 -7.53 -17.07 -1.54
N SER A 336 -8.08 -18.14 -2.12
CA SER A 336 -7.99 -19.50 -1.56
C SER A 336 -6.93 -20.38 -2.23
N ALA A 337 -6.31 -19.91 -3.31
CA ALA A 337 -5.39 -20.69 -4.12
C ALA A 337 -4.05 -19.96 -4.31
N PHE A 338 -2.99 -20.75 -4.43
CA PHE A 338 -1.70 -20.28 -4.91
C PHE A 338 -1.67 -20.29 -6.43
N LEU A 339 -1.06 -19.24 -6.99
CA LEU A 339 -0.43 -19.24 -8.29
C LEU A 339 1.08 -19.42 -8.10
N TYR A 340 1.79 -19.65 -9.18
CA TYR A 340 3.25 -19.68 -9.21
C TYR A 340 3.77 -18.51 -10.03
N ALA A 341 4.57 -17.65 -9.40
CA ALA A 341 5.18 -16.49 -10.02
C ALA A 341 6.63 -16.82 -10.40
N TYR A 342 6.90 -16.77 -11.70
CA TYR A 342 8.26 -16.69 -12.23
C TYR A 342 8.69 -15.22 -12.27
N ILE A 343 9.80 -14.91 -11.61
CA ILE A 343 10.30 -13.53 -11.43
C ILE A 343 11.72 -13.44 -11.98
N HIS A 344 11.96 -12.40 -12.78
CA HIS A 344 13.29 -12.12 -13.33
C HIS A 344 13.53 -10.61 -13.43
N TYR A 345 14.65 -10.14 -12.89
CA TYR A 345 15.10 -8.76 -13.03
C TYR A 345 16.01 -8.63 -14.26
N PHE A 346 15.71 -7.67 -15.14
CA PHE A 346 16.57 -7.32 -16.27
C PHE A 346 17.67 -6.32 -15.86
N ASP A 347 17.38 -5.50 -14.85
CA ASP A 347 18.31 -4.53 -14.25
C ASP A 347 17.91 -4.27 -12.79
N ALA A 348 18.45 -3.22 -12.16
CA ALA A 348 18.20 -2.91 -10.74
C ALA A 348 16.74 -2.52 -10.42
N ASP A 349 15.97 -2.08 -11.41
CA ASP A 349 14.63 -1.49 -11.27
C ASP A 349 13.57 -2.20 -12.13
N THR A 350 13.96 -2.82 -13.24
CA THR A 350 13.06 -3.43 -14.23
C THR A 350 12.98 -4.94 -14.05
N TYR A 351 11.76 -5.47 -13.93
CA TYR A 351 11.53 -6.90 -13.70
C TYR A 351 10.27 -7.41 -14.40
N LEU A 352 10.30 -8.70 -14.72
CA LEU A 352 9.21 -9.47 -15.31
C LEU A 352 8.58 -10.36 -14.23
N MET A 353 7.24 -10.43 -14.23
CA MET A 353 6.46 -11.40 -13.47
C MET A 353 5.57 -12.19 -14.42
N LEU A 354 5.74 -13.51 -14.46
CA LEU A 354 4.87 -14.43 -15.19
C LEU A 354 4.16 -15.34 -14.19
N LEU A 355 2.83 -15.26 -14.14
CA LEU A 355 2.01 -16.01 -13.20
C LEU A 355 1.29 -17.15 -13.90
N THR A 356 1.24 -18.31 -13.28
CA THR A 356 0.54 -19.50 -13.80
C THR A 356 -0.11 -20.29 -12.68
N THR A 357 -1.08 -21.12 -13.01
CA THR A 357 -1.67 -22.11 -12.10
C THR A 357 -0.88 -23.41 -12.06
N ASN A 358 0.06 -23.63 -12.99
CA ASN A 358 0.82 -24.87 -13.11
C ASN A 358 2.16 -24.82 -12.34
N SER A 359 2.32 -25.69 -11.34
CA SER A 359 3.53 -25.81 -10.53
C SER A 359 4.76 -26.29 -11.29
N ASP A 360 4.58 -26.93 -12.44
CA ASP A 360 5.66 -27.55 -13.21
C ASP A 360 6.09 -26.71 -14.43
N ALA A 361 5.53 -25.51 -14.55
CA ALA A 361 5.74 -24.64 -15.71
C ALA A 361 7.09 -23.89 -15.72
N PHE A 362 7.99 -24.13 -14.78
CA PHE A 362 9.24 -23.39 -14.64
C PHE A 362 10.02 -23.25 -15.96
N TYR A 363 10.25 -24.36 -16.66
CA TYR A 363 11.02 -24.37 -17.91
C TYR A 363 10.29 -23.64 -19.04
N HIS A 364 8.96 -23.82 -19.15
CA HIS A 364 8.15 -23.08 -20.11
C HIS A 364 8.23 -21.56 -19.87
N LEU A 365 8.14 -21.12 -18.62
CA LEU A 365 8.23 -19.70 -18.26
C LEU A 365 9.62 -19.12 -18.49
N LYS A 366 10.67 -19.93 -18.27
CA LYS A 366 12.05 -19.55 -18.62
C LYS A 366 12.22 -19.33 -20.12
N ASP A 367 11.66 -20.19 -20.95
CA ASP A 367 11.66 -20.03 -22.41
C ASP A 367 10.87 -18.80 -22.85
N CYS A 368 9.72 -18.54 -22.20
CA CYS A 368 8.96 -17.31 -22.42
C CYS A 368 9.80 -16.07 -22.10
N ARG A 369 10.49 -16.07 -20.95
CA ARG A 369 11.35 -14.96 -20.54
C ARG A 369 12.51 -14.73 -21.52
N LEU A 370 13.14 -15.77 -22.07
CA LEU A 370 14.17 -15.62 -23.13
C LEU A 370 13.62 -14.93 -24.38
N ARG A 371 12.41 -15.31 -24.81
CA ARG A 371 11.75 -14.70 -25.97
C ARG A 371 11.40 -13.23 -25.70
N ILE A 372 10.81 -12.95 -24.53
CA ILE A 372 10.50 -11.59 -24.08
C ILE A 372 11.76 -10.73 -24.11
N GLU A 373 12.82 -11.16 -23.43
CA GLU A 373 14.09 -10.42 -23.35
C GLU A 373 14.67 -10.10 -24.73
N THR A 374 14.65 -11.08 -25.64
CA THR A 374 15.12 -10.89 -27.02
C THR A 374 14.33 -9.79 -27.75
N VAL A 375 13.00 -9.78 -27.61
CA VAL A 375 12.16 -8.75 -28.24
C VAL A 375 12.37 -7.39 -27.58
N LEU A 376 12.42 -7.32 -26.25
CA LEU A 376 12.62 -6.06 -25.52
C LEU A 376 13.97 -5.41 -25.88
N LEU A 377 15.03 -6.20 -26.06
CA LEU A 377 16.33 -5.71 -26.53
C LEU A 377 16.28 -5.24 -27.98
N LYS A 378 15.70 -6.02 -28.90
CA LYS A 378 15.61 -5.66 -30.32
C LYS A 378 14.74 -4.43 -30.59
N SER A 379 13.74 -4.19 -29.75
CA SER A 379 12.81 -3.07 -29.85
C SER A 379 13.21 -1.87 -28.99
N ASN A 380 14.37 -1.90 -28.34
CA ASN A 380 14.90 -0.86 -27.44
C ASN A 380 13.99 -0.52 -26.25
N VAL A 381 13.05 -1.38 -25.86
CA VAL A 381 12.12 -1.11 -24.75
C VAL A 381 12.87 -0.88 -23.45
N LEU A 382 13.88 -1.69 -23.13
CA LEU A 382 14.65 -1.54 -21.90
C LEU A 382 15.41 -0.21 -21.84
N SER A 383 15.96 0.25 -22.97
CA SER A 383 16.65 1.54 -23.05
C SER A 383 15.68 2.72 -22.86
N GLU A 384 14.48 2.64 -23.46
CA GLU A 384 13.44 3.65 -23.29
C GLU A 384 12.88 3.68 -21.85
N VAL A 385 12.80 2.52 -21.18
CA VAL A 385 12.46 2.43 -19.76
C VAL A 385 13.48 3.18 -18.90
N GLN A 386 14.77 2.94 -19.12
CA GLN A 386 15.85 3.63 -18.39
C GLN A 386 15.84 5.14 -18.66
N ARG A 387 15.57 5.55 -19.91
CA ARG A 387 15.41 6.97 -20.25
C ARG A 387 14.23 7.60 -19.52
N SER A 388 13.07 6.96 -19.54
CA SER A 388 11.86 7.43 -18.83
C SER A 388 12.08 7.56 -17.31
N LEU A 389 12.85 6.65 -16.70
CA LEU A 389 13.24 6.76 -15.29
C LEU A 389 14.07 8.01 -14.98
N LEU A 390 14.95 8.41 -15.92
CA LEU A 390 15.79 9.59 -15.78
C LEU A 390 15.02 10.88 -16.06
N ASP A 391 14.17 10.87 -17.08
CA ASP A 391 13.33 12.00 -17.48
C ASP A 391 12.25 12.29 -16.43
N GLY A 392 11.79 11.27 -15.70
CA GLY A 392 10.85 11.42 -14.58
C GLY A 392 9.38 11.42 -15.02
N GLY A 393 8.52 11.92 -14.14
CA GLY A 393 7.08 12.07 -14.38
C GLY A 393 6.70 13.40 -15.02
N MET A 394 5.41 13.72 -14.95
CA MET A 394 4.89 15.00 -15.45
C MET A 394 5.23 16.13 -14.47
N HIS A 395 5.82 17.22 -14.96
CA HIS A 395 6.09 18.41 -14.15
C HIS A 395 4.99 19.45 -14.33
N VAL A 396 4.53 20.07 -13.23
CA VAL A 396 3.44 21.07 -13.27
C VAL A 396 3.85 22.34 -14.02
N GLU A 397 5.14 22.60 -14.10
CA GLU A 397 5.79 23.69 -14.82
C GLU A 397 5.64 23.52 -16.34
N ASP A 398 5.57 22.29 -16.84
CA ASP A 398 5.45 21.97 -18.27
C ASP A 398 4.00 22.06 -18.79
N LEU A 399 3.06 22.45 -17.93
CA LEU A 399 1.63 22.49 -18.28
C LEU A 399 1.39 23.44 -19.48
N PRO A 400 0.95 22.94 -20.65
CA PRO A 400 0.88 23.73 -21.88
C PRO A 400 0.08 25.02 -21.74
N THR A 401 0.66 26.15 -22.13
CA THR A 401 0.01 27.46 -22.11
C THR A 401 -1.09 27.54 -23.16
N ILE A 402 -2.18 28.24 -22.86
CA ILE A 402 -3.20 28.54 -23.87
C ILE A 402 -2.53 29.39 -24.96
N PRO A 403 -2.65 29.04 -26.26
CA PRO A 403 -2.26 29.95 -27.31
C PRO A 403 -3.11 31.20 -27.17
N GLN A 404 -2.51 32.28 -26.66
CA GLN A 404 -3.09 33.60 -26.77
C GLN A 404 -3.18 33.87 -28.28
N TYR A 405 -4.38 33.80 -28.84
CA TYR A 405 -4.65 34.37 -30.15
C TYR A 405 -4.19 35.83 -30.06
N ARG A 406 -3.00 36.13 -30.61
CA ARG A 406 -2.61 37.50 -30.90
C ARG A 406 -3.62 37.98 -31.94
N THR A 407 -4.64 38.69 -31.49
CA THR A 407 -5.44 39.52 -32.39
C THR A 407 -4.49 40.54 -32.99
N SER A 408 -4.10 40.30 -34.23
CA SER A 408 -3.45 41.26 -35.10
C SER A 408 -4.45 42.38 -35.38
N HIS A 409 -4.53 43.36 -34.49
CA HIS A 409 -5.22 44.60 -34.75
C HIS A 409 -4.35 45.46 -35.68
N LEU A 410 -4.64 45.39 -36.98
CA LEU A 410 -4.34 46.46 -37.92
C LEU A 410 -5.27 47.64 -37.61
N GLY A 411 -4.72 48.80 -37.27
CA GLY A 411 -5.39 50.10 -37.49
C GLY A 411 -5.59 51.01 -36.26
N GLN A 412 -4.83 52.12 -36.30
CA GLN A 412 -5.16 53.48 -35.84
C GLN A 412 -4.89 53.94 -34.38
N HIS A 413 -3.80 54.72 -34.28
CA HIS A 413 -3.67 56.06 -33.69
C HIS A 413 -3.91 56.31 -32.18
N THR A 414 -2.78 56.41 -31.46
CA THR A 414 -2.36 57.42 -30.46
C THR A 414 -3.38 58.08 -29.52
N LEU A 415 -3.25 57.80 -28.21
CA LEU A 415 -2.99 58.75 -27.11
C LEU A 415 -2.71 57.95 -25.81
N PRO A 416 -1.78 58.39 -24.93
CA PRO A 416 -1.36 57.61 -23.76
C PRO A 416 -2.29 57.88 -22.58
N SER A 417 -3.02 56.87 -22.13
CA SER A 417 -3.70 56.90 -20.84
C SER A 417 -2.97 55.95 -19.89
N ASP A 418 -2.38 56.53 -18.85
CA ASP A 418 -1.76 55.84 -17.73
C ASP A 418 -2.76 54.89 -17.06
N SER A 419 -2.56 53.60 -17.28
CA SER A 419 -3.04 52.55 -16.37
C SER A 419 -2.14 51.32 -16.55
N PRO A 420 -1.26 51.00 -15.60
CA PRO A 420 -0.58 49.71 -15.61
C PRO A 420 -1.53 48.67 -15.03
N GLU A 421 -2.54 48.25 -15.80
CA GLU A 421 -3.18 46.94 -15.58
C GLU A 421 -2.41 45.87 -16.37
N SER A 422 -1.09 45.85 -16.19
CA SER A 422 -0.42 44.56 -16.14
C SER A 422 -0.64 44.04 -14.72
N PHE A 423 -1.70 43.26 -14.53
CA PHE A 423 -1.63 42.20 -13.53
C PHE A 423 -0.49 41.30 -14.01
N LYS A 424 0.71 41.70 -13.59
CA LYS A 424 1.95 41.00 -13.83
C LYS A 424 1.68 39.54 -13.51
N GLU A 425 2.03 38.68 -14.45
CA GLU A 425 2.42 37.29 -14.20
C GLU A 425 3.70 37.31 -13.32
N ALA A 426 3.63 37.96 -12.16
CA ALA A 426 4.65 38.04 -11.15
C ALA A 426 4.35 36.94 -10.15
N ASN A 427 4.79 35.74 -10.52
CA ASN A 427 5.36 34.70 -9.67
C ASN A 427 5.62 33.48 -10.57
N HIS A 428 6.54 33.63 -11.53
CA HIS A 428 7.04 32.52 -12.36
C HIS A 428 8.08 31.66 -11.63
N ASP A 429 8.37 31.94 -10.35
CA ASP A 429 9.53 31.34 -9.67
C ASP A 429 9.20 30.14 -8.77
N ILE A 430 7.90 29.84 -8.52
CA ILE A 430 7.50 28.75 -7.60
C ILE A 430 6.25 28.02 -8.11
N GLY A 431 6.44 26.79 -8.58
CA GLY A 431 5.37 25.89 -9.02
C GLY A 431 4.85 26.16 -10.44
N GLY A 432 3.77 25.47 -10.79
CA GLY A 432 3.10 25.57 -12.09
C GLY A 432 2.06 26.70 -12.18
N PRO A 433 1.37 26.82 -13.33
CA PRO A 433 0.44 27.92 -13.61
C PRO A 433 -0.64 28.10 -12.53
N ALA A 434 -0.93 29.36 -12.17
CA ALA A 434 -1.85 29.73 -11.10
C ALA A 434 -1.46 29.18 -9.71
N GLY A 435 -0.18 28.89 -9.49
CA GLY A 435 0.34 28.35 -8.24
C GLY A 435 0.04 26.87 -8.05
N LEU A 436 -0.09 26.09 -9.13
CA LEU A 436 -0.29 24.63 -9.04
C LEU A 436 1.00 23.98 -8.54
N TRP A 437 0.95 23.28 -7.41
CA TRP A 437 2.13 22.62 -6.84
C TRP A 437 2.20 21.12 -7.15
N HIS A 438 1.04 20.46 -7.24
CA HIS A 438 0.95 19.03 -7.49
C HIS A 438 -0.45 18.64 -7.94
N PHE A 439 -0.56 17.59 -8.76
CA PHE A 439 -1.85 16.94 -9.02
C PHE A 439 -1.76 15.41 -9.07
N ILE A 440 -2.90 14.76 -8.84
CA ILE A 440 -3.16 13.34 -9.09
C ILE A 440 -4.40 13.27 -9.95
N TYR A 441 -4.32 12.56 -11.07
CA TYR A 441 -5.46 12.22 -11.89
C TYR A 441 -5.64 10.71 -11.91
N ARG A 442 -6.84 10.23 -11.58
CA ARG A 442 -7.24 8.83 -11.65
C ARG A 442 -8.24 8.65 -12.78
N SER A 443 -7.94 7.78 -13.73
CA SER A 443 -8.93 7.24 -14.66
C SER A 443 -9.71 6.14 -13.96
N ILE A 444 -11.01 6.33 -13.78
CA ILE A 444 -11.89 5.36 -13.11
C ILE A 444 -12.06 4.13 -13.99
N TYR A 445 -12.23 4.33 -15.30
CA TYR A 445 -12.43 3.24 -16.26
C TYR A 445 -11.23 2.29 -16.36
N LEU A 446 -10.01 2.84 -16.24
CA LEU A 446 -8.78 2.07 -16.39
C LEU A 446 -8.22 1.53 -15.07
N ASP A 447 -8.79 1.95 -13.92
CA ASP A 447 -8.17 1.84 -12.59
C ASP A 447 -6.68 2.21 -12.60
N GLN A 448 -6.36 3.29 -13.33
CA GLN A 448 -5.02 3.81 -13.47
C GLN A 448 -4.95 5.24 -12.97
N TYR A 449 -3.80 5.65 -12.45
CA TYR A 449 -3.57 7.03 -12.07
C TYR A 449 -2.22 7.54 -12.58
N VAL A 450 -2.14 8.86 -12.72
CA VAL A 450 -0.90 9.61 -12.92
C VAL A 450 -0.80 10.66 -11.82
N SER A 451 0.41 10.84 -11.31
CA SER A 451 0.75 11.88 -10.35
C SER A 451 1.83 12.75 -10.98
N SER A 452 1.72 14.07 -10.82
CA SER A 452 2.82 14.95 -11.16
C SER A 452 4.00 14.69 -10.23
N GLU A 453 5.20 15.05 -10.67
CA GLU A 453 6.32 15.22 -9.78
C GLU A 453 6.04 16.38 -8.80
N PHE A 454 6.73 16.38 -7.67
CA PHE A 454 6.60 17.45 -6.69
C PHE A 454 7.36 18.69 -7.14
N SER A 455 6.68 19.84 -7.16
CA SER A 455 7.31 21.14 -7.37
C SER A 455 7.59 21.88 -6.06
N SER A 456 8.44 22.91 -6.14
CA SER A 456 8.61 23.86 -5.04
C SER A 456 7.25 24.50 -4.68
N PRO A 457 6.88 24.61 -3.39
CA PRO A 457 7.70 24.43 -2.19
C PRO A 457 7.69 23.01 -1.57
N ILE A 458 7.08 22.01 -2.21
CA ILE A 458 6.89 20.65 -1.66
C ILE A 458 8.12 19.77 -1.95
N SER A 459 9.29 20.16 -1.46
CA SER A 459 10.55 19.46 -1.75
C SER A 459 10.90 18.36 -0.74
N THR A 460 10.43 18.47 0.51
CA THR A 460 10.80 17.55 1.59
C THR A 460 9.81 16.41 1.76
N ARG A 461 10.29 15.24 2.22
CA ARG A 461 9.43 14.08 2.55
C ARG A 461 8.33 14.40 3.55
N GLN A 462 8.60 15.31 4.50
CA GLN A 462 7.60 15.72 5.49
C GLN A 462 6.45 16.51 4.85
N GLN A 463 6.76 17.42 3.93
CA GLN A 463 5.76 18.17 3.18
C GLN A 463 4.95 17.25 2.26
N GLN A 464 5.62 16.37 1.51
CA GLN A 464 4.97 15.37 0.64
C GLN A 464 4.00 14.48 1.43
N LYS A 465 4.43 13.96 2.59
CA LYS A 465 3.60 13.17 3.49
C LYS A 465 2.40 13.95 4.03
N LYS A 466 2.57 15.25 4.33
CA LYS A 466 1.48 16.13 4.76
C LYS A 466 0.46 16.34 3.63
N LEU A 467 0.93 16.56 2.41
CA LEU A 467 0.08 16.70 1.22
C LEU A 467 -0.71 15.40 0.95
N TYR A 468 -0.06 14.23 0.96
CA TYR A 468 -0.77 12.97 0.75
C TYR A 468 -1.83 12.68 1.82
N ARG A 469 -1.59 13.04 3.08
CA ARG A 469 -2.64 12.98 4.11
C ARG A 469 -3.80 13.92 3.82
N ALA A 470 -3.53 15.10 3.25
CA ALA A 470 -4.57 16.02 2.84
C ALA A 470 -5.40 15.44 1.67
N TYR A 471 -4.76 14.80 0.69
CA TYR A 471 -5.46 14.07 -0.36
C TYR A 471 -6.26 12.88 0.18
N GLN A 472 -5.76 12.12 1.15
CA GLN A 472 -6.52 11.03 1.79
C GLN A 472 -7.77 11.57 2.51
N LYS A 473 -7.65 12.68 3.25
CA LYS A 473 -8.81 13.36 3.88
C LYS A 473 -9.83 13.79 2.82
N LEU A 474 -9.36 14.29 1.67
CA LEU A 474 -10.21 14.71 0.57
C LEU A 474 -10.87 13.51 -0.13
N PHE A 475 -10.12 12.46 -0.41
CA PHE A 475 -10.59 11.19 -0.98
C PHE A 475 -11.72 10.60 -0.14
N THR A 476 -11.52 10.43 1.18
CA THR A 476 -12.57 9.91 2.08
C THR A 476 -13.81 10.79 2.06
N SER A 477 -13.65 12.11 2.13
CA SER A 477 -14.80 13.03 2.10
C SER A 477 -15.54 13.00 0.76
N MET A 478 -14.84 12.77 -0.35
CA MET A 478 -15.39 12.73 -1.70
C MET A 478 -16.01 11.38 -2.05
N HIS A 479 -15.76 10.32 -1.28
CA HIS A 479 -16.31 8.97 -1.48
C HIS A 479 -17.32 8.55 -0.42
N ASP A 480 -17.72 9.46 0.47
CA ASP A 480 -18.74 9.15 1.47
C ASP A 480 -20.08 8.77 0.80
N LYS A 481 -20.79 7.80 1.38
CA LYS A 481 -21.88 7.01 0.75
C LYS A 481 -23.18 7.79 0.48
N GLY A 482 -23.22 9.09 0.79
CA GLY A 482 -24.42 9.93 0.70
C GLY A 482 -24.43 10.98 -0.41
N ILE A 483 -23.42 11.04 -1.28
CA ILE A 483 -23.26 12.15 -2.22
C ILE A 483 -23.21 11.63 -3.69
N GLY A 484 -23.65 12.40 -4.68
CA GLY A 484 -23.83 11.91 -6.06
C GLY A 484 -22.53 11.58 -6.79
N PRO A 485 -22.55 11.04 -8.02
CA PRO A 485 -21.33 10.67 -8.77
C PRO A 485 -20.51 11.87 -9.26
N HIS A 486 -21.10 13.07 -9.33
CA HIS A 486 -20.41 14.30 -9.71
C HIS A 486 -20.23 15.19 -8.49
N ARG A 487 -18.97 15.46 -8.13
CA ARG A 487 -18.64 16.23 -6.93
C ARG A 487 -17.45 17.12 -7.23
N THR A 488 -17.52 18.38 -6.81
CA THR A 488 -16.36 19.28 -6.79
C THR A 488 -16.23 19.86 -5.40
N GLN A 489 -15.03 19.82 -4.84
CA GLN A 489 -14.70 20.47 -3.59
C GLN A 489 -13.52 21.41 -3.79
N PHE A 490 -13.64 22.60 -3.22
CA PHE A 490 -12.57 23.58 -3.11
C PHE A 490 -12.39 23.86 -1.62
N ARG A 491 -11.22 23.53 -1.07
CA ARG A 491 -10.88 23.75 0.33
C ARG A 491 -9.64 24.62 0.39
N ARG A 492 -9.61 25.55 1.34
CA ARG A 492 -8.46 26.39 1.61
C ARG A 492 -8.09 26.23 3.07
N ASP A 493 -6.83 25.91 3.33
CA ASP A 493 -6.23 25.98 4.65
C ASP A 493 -4.94 26.82 4.60
N GLU A 494 -4.22 26.90 5.71
CA GLU A 494 -2.98 27.68 5.84
C GLU A 494 -1.83 27.14 4.97
N ASN A 495 -1.93 25.88 4.52
CA ASN A 495 -0.88 25.18 3.78
C ASN A 495 -1.20 25.02 2.30
N TYR A 496 -2.47 24.81 1.95
CA TYR A 496 -2.87 24.52 0.57
C TYR A 496 -4.24 25.11 0.23
N VAL A 497 -4.41 25.46 -1.03
CA VAL A 497 -5.71 25.38 -1.69
C VAL A 497 -5.81 24.00 -2.34
N LEU A 498 -6.79 23.20 -1.92
CA LEU A 498 -7.08 21.88 -2.47
C LEU A 498 -8.32 21.94 -3.34
N LEU A 499 -8.19 21.49 -4.58
CA LEU A 499 -9.29 21.27 -5.50
C LEU A 499 -9.41 19.77 -5.76
N CYS A 500 -10.61 19.22 -5.56
CA CYS A 500 -10.92 17.88 -6.01
C CYS A 500 -12.16 17.88 -6.89
N TRP A 501 -12.10 17.11 -7.97
CA TRP A 501 -13.16 16.93 -8.94
C TRP A 501 -13.33 15.44 -9.22
N VAL A 502 -14.48 14.89 -8.85
CA VAL A 502 -14.88 13.51 -9.14
C VAL A 502 -16.00 13.55 -10.19
N THR A 503 -15.82 12.75 -11.24
CA THR A 503 -16.80 12.50 -12.30
C THR A 503 -17.02 11.00 -12.43
N GLN A 504 -17.81 10.56 -13.43
CA GLN A 504 -17.97 9.14 -13.74
C GLN A 504 -16.72 8.55 -14.42
N ASP A 505 -15.96 9.39 -15.13
CA ASP A 505 -14.83 8.92 -15.95
C ASP A 505 -13.49 9.06 -15.22
N PHE A 506 -13.34 10.09 -14.40
CA PHE A 506 -12.09 10.42 -13.74
C PHE A 506 -12.26 11.12 -12.39
N GLU A 507 -11.18 11.10 -11.62
CA GLU A 507 -10.98 11.92 -10.43
C GLU A 507 -9.72 12.76 -10.57
N LEU A 508 -9.77 14.02 -10.16
CA LEU A 508 -8.63 14.92 -10.10
C LEU A 508 -8.50 15.46 -8.67
N TYR A 509 -7.28 15.41 -8.15
CA TYR A 509 -6.87 16.01 -6.88
C TYR A 509 -5.72 16.96 -7.17
N ALA A 510 -5.85 18.23 -6.82
CA ALA A 510 -4.83 19.23 -7.08
C ALA A 510 -4.58 20.09 -5.86
N ALA A 511 -3.31 20.39 -5.60
CA ALA A 511 -2.87 21.28 -4.55
C ALA A 511 -2.22 22.51 -5.17
N PHE A 512 -2.66 23.66 -4.70
CA PHE A 512 -2.22 24.97 -5.11
C PHE A 512 -1.68 25.76 -3.93
N ASP A 513 -0.98 26.84 -4.25
CA ASP A 513 -0.63 27.90 -3.32
C ASP A 513 -1.84 28.32 -2.45
N PRO A 514 -1.68 28.50 -1.13
CA PRO A 514 -2.73 28.96 -0.23
C PRO A 514 -3.46 30.21 -0.71
N LEU A 515 -2.80 31.08 -1.47
CA LEU A 515 -3.32 32.34 -2.00
C LEU A 515 -3.94 32.20 -3.40
N ALA A 516 -3.93 31.00 -4.00
CA ALA A 516 -4.44 30.77 -5.35
C ALA A 516 -5.91 31.21 -5.50
N ASP A 517 -6.19 31.89 -6.61
CA ASP A 517 -7.54 32.27 -7.00
C ASP A 517 -8.35 31.05 -7.45
N LYS A 518 -9.61 30.98 -7.03
CA LYS A 518 -10.49 29.84 -7.32
C LYS A 518 -10.78 29.70 -8.82
N ALA A 519 -11.03 30.79 -9.54
CA ALA A 519 -11.36 30.73 -10.96
C ALA A 519 -10.13 30.32 -11.78
N LEU A 520 -8.96 30.85 -11.45
CA LEU A 520 -7.69 30.44 -12.07
C LEU A 520 -7.35 28.97 -11.77
N ALA A 521 -7.54 28.50 -10.53
CA ALA A 521 -7.32 27.10 -10.16
C ALA A 521 -8.20 26.14 -10.97
N ILE A 522 -9.50 26.45 -11.10
CA ILE A 522 -10.43 25.65 -11.94
C ILE A 522 -9.97 25.64 -13.41
N LYS A 523 -9.57 26.81 -13.95
CA LYS A 523 -9.06 26.91 -15.32
C LYS A 523 -7.79 26.08 -15.53
N THR A 524 -6.88 26.08 -14.56
CA THR A 524 -5.67 25.25 -14.56
C THR A 524 -6.02 23.76 -14.49
N CYS A 525 -6.95 23.34 -13.64
CA CYS A 525 -7.40 21.95 -13.59
C CYS A 525 -7.99 21.47 -14.93
N ASN A 526 -8.78 22.29 -15.62
CA ASN A 526 -9.26 21.96 -16.97
C ASN A 526 -8.10 21.76 -17.96
N ARG A 527 -7.05 22.57 -17.88
CA ARG A 527 -5.83 22.41 -18.70
C ARG A 527 -5.11 21.12 -18.36
N VAL A 528 -5.00 20.74 -17.09
CA VAL A 528 -4.43 19.45 -16.66
C VAL A 528 -5.21 18.29 -17.27
N CYS A 529 -6.55 18.31 -17.19
CA CYS A 529 -7.39 17.29 -17.81
C CYS A 529 -7.18 17.20 -19.33
N GLN A 530 -7.05 18.33 -20.02
CA GLN A 530 -6.76 18.33 -21.46
C GLN A 530 -5.37 17.76 -21.75
N TRP A 531 -4.35 18.19 -21.00
CA TRP A 531 -2.98 17.70 -21.17
C TRP A 531 -2.90 16.18 -21.02
N ILE A 532 -3.57 15.63 -20.01
CA ILE A 532 -3.64 14.18 -19.78
C ILE A 532 -4.32 13.45 -20.94
N LYS A 533 -5.39 14.01 -21.51
CA LYS A 533 -6.04 13.45 -22.70
C LYS A 533 -5.10 13.47 -23.92
N ASP A 534 -4.33 14.53 -24.09
CA ASP A 534 -3.42 14.68 -25.23
C ASP A 534 -2.28 13.64 -25.19
N VAL A 535 -1.86 13.21 -24.00
CA VAL A 535 -0.77 12.23 -23.79
C VAL A 535 -1.26 10.87 -23.29
N GLU A 536 -2.57 10.59 -23.36
CA GLU A 536 -3.19 9.42 -22.72
C GLU A 536 -2.54 8.08 -23.12
N ASN A 537 -2.22 7.94 -24.41
CA ASN A 537 -1.54 6.77 -25.00
C ASN A 537 -0.11 6.54 -24.46
N GLU A 538 0.49 7.55 -23.84
CA GLU A 538 1.86 7.51 -23.33
C GLU A 538 1.92 7.25 -21.82
N ILE A 539 0.89 7.66 -21.08
CA ILE A 539 0.86 7.58 -19.60
C ILE A 539 -0.09 6.50 -19.07
N PHE A 540 -0.95 5.93 -19.90
CA PHE A 540 -1.84 4.84 -19.53
C PHE A 540 -1.70 3.61 -20.45
N LEU A 541 -2.12 2.45 -19.96
CA LEU A 541 -2.34 1.24 -20.73
C LEU A 541 -3.77 1.21 -21.24
N LEU A 542 -3.92 1.48 -22.54
CA LEU A 542 -5.20 1.46 -23.25
C LEU A 542 -5.40 0.08 -23.89
N GLY A 543 -6.51 -0.59 -23.57
CA GLY A 543 -6.79 -1.96 -24.03
C GLY A 543 -6.76 -3.03 -22.95
N ALA A 544 -6.37 -2.69 -21.72
CA ALA A 544 -6.78 -3.47 -20.56
C ALA A 544 -8.32 -3.45 -20.52
N SER A 545 -8.96 -4.63 -20.49
CA SER A 545 -10.42 -4.69 -20.38
C SER A 545 -10.82 -3.96 -19.09
N PRO A 546 -11.85 -3.09 -19.13
CA PRO A 546 -12.27 -2.36 -17.94
C PRO A 546 -12.59 -3.35 -16.83
N PHE A 547 -12.16 -3.02 -15.62
CA PHE A 547 -12.39 -3.87 -14.47
C PHE A 547 -13.87 -3.84 -14.10
N SER A 548 -14.57 -4.97 -14.28
CA SER A 548 -15.88 -5.19 -13.67
C SER A 548 -15.67 -5.88 -12.33
N TRP A 549 -15.58 -5.09 -11.25
CA TRP A 549 -15.49 -5.60 -9.88
C TRP A 549 -16.84 -5.98 -9.29
#